data_AF-A0A849T5C9-F1
#
_entry.id   AF-A0A849T5C9-F1
#
_cell.length_a   1.000
_cell.length_b   1.000
_cell.length_c   1.000
_cell.angle_alpha   90.00
_cell.angle_beta   90.00
_cell.angle_gamma   90.00
#
_symmetry.space_group_name_H-M   'P 1'
#
loop_
_entity.id
_entity.type
_entity.pdbx_description
1 polymer ?
#
loop_
_entity_poly.entity_id
_entity_poly.type
_entity_poly.pdbx_seq_one_letter_code
_entity_poly.pdbx_strand_id
1 'polypeptide(L)'
;MAATRNITPPKYNDITGAIRMLAVDAVQKANSGHPGAPMGMAEIADVLWNHHLRHNPANPKWPGRDRFMMSNGHGSMLVYALLHLSGY
;
A
#
# COMPACT_ATOMS: atom_id res chain seq x y z
N MET A 1 15.72 -28.17 20.01
CA MET A 1 15.33 -26.92 20.67
C MET A 1 15.81 -25.75 19.81
N ALA A 2 14.91 -25.00 19.19
CA ALA A 2 15.30 -23.81 18.44
C ALA A 2 15.59 -22.67 19.43
N ALA A 3 16.80 -22.10 19.37
CA ALA A 3 17.16 -20.95 20.19
C ALA A 3 16.19 -19.79 19.89
N THR A 4 15.56 -19.25 20.94
CA THR A 4 14.76 -18.03 20.86
C THR A 4 15.65 -16.89 20.37
N ARG A 5 15.53 -16.54 19.09
CA ARG A 5 16.21 -15.36 18.53
C ARG A 5 15.53 -14.12 19.11
N ASN A 6 16.29 -13.30 19.84
CA ASN A 6 15.86 -11.95 20.21
C ASN A 6 15.81 -11.07 18.97
N ILE A 7 14.71 -11.14 18.22
CA ILE A 7 14.45 -10.30 17.05
C ILE A 7 13.54 -9.17 17.49
N THR A 8 14.02 -7.93 17.38
CA THR A 8 13.16 -6.74 17.50
C THR A 8 12.24 -6.70 16.27
N PRO A 9 10.91 -6.71 16.45
CA PRO A 9 10.00 -6.61 15.32
C PRO A 9 10.18 -5.27 14.60
N PRO A 10 10.06 -5.24 13.26
CA PRO A 10 10.10 -4.00 12.51
C PRO A 10 8.99 -3.06 12.99
N LYS A 11 9.34 -1.79 13.24
CA LYS A 11 8.38 -0.74 13.57
C LYS A 11 7.95 -0.05 12.29
N TYR A 12 6.70 -0.25 11.90
CA TYR A 12 6.07 0.45 10.78
C TYR A 12 5.48 1.78 11.27
N ASN A 13 5.36 2.76 10.38
CA ASN A 13 4.50 3.92 10.64
C ASN A 13 3.02 3.54 10.43
N ASP A 14 2.09 4.35 10.93
CA ASP A 14 0.66 4.03 10.90
C ASP A 14 0.13 3.85 9.47
N ILE A 15 0.64 4.63 8.51
CA ILE A 15 0.21 4.57 7.11
C ILE A 15 0.65 3.27 6.43
N THR A 16 1.93 2.91 6.53
CA THR A 16 2.46 1.66 5.95
C THR A 16 1.87 0.42 6.64
N GLY A 17 1.60 0.51 7.95
CA GLY A 17 0.83 -0.50 8.67
C GLY A 17 -0.60 -0.64 8.15
N ALA A 18 -1.29 0.48 7.92
CA ALA A 18 -2.64 0.49 7.37
C ALA A 18 -2.69 -0.09 5.94
N ILE A 19 -1.74 0.27 5.07
CA ILE A 19 -1.63 -0.30 3.71
C ILE A 19 -1.51 -1.83 3.77
N ARG A 20 -0.66 -2.35 4.67
CA ARG A 20 -0.48 -3.80 4.86
C ARG A 20 -1.76 -4.48 5.29
N MET A 21 -2.39 -3.97 6.35
CA MET A 21 -3.57 -4.62 6.91
C MET A 21 -4.78 -4.53 5.98
N LEU A 22 -4.99 -3.40 5.29
CA LEU A 22 -6.02 -3.30 4.25
C LEU A 22 -5.82 -4.32 3.13
N ALA A 23 -4.58 -4.54 2.69
CA ALA A 23 -4.28 -5.55 1.68
C ALA A 23 -4.55 -6.98 2.18
N VAL A 24 -4.11 -7.30 3.42
CA VAL A 24 -4.35 -8.60 4.04
C VAL A 24 -5.85 -8.87 4.19
N ASP A 25 -6.58 -7.96 4.82
CA ASP A 25 -7.99 -8.16 5.16
C ASP A 25 -8.87 -8.23 3.91
N ALA A 26 -8.60 -7.41 2.90
CA ALA A 26 -9.37 -7.45 1.65
C ALA A 26 -9.14 -8.75 0.85
N VAL A 27 -7.88 -9.20 0.75
CA VAL A 27 -7.56 -10.47 0.08
C VAL A 27 -8.19 -11.64 0.84
N GLN A 28 -8.10 -11.64 2.17
CA GLN A 28 -8.71 -12.67 3.01
C GLN A 28 -10.23 -12.71 2.83
N LYS A 29 -10.89 -11.55 2.87
CA LYS A 29 -12.34 -11.44 2.67
C LYS A 29 -12.77 -11.92 1.28
N ALA A 30 -11.97 -11.64 0.25
CA ALA A 30 -12.21 -12.11 -1.11
C ALA A 30 -11.86 -13.60 -1.31
N ASN A 31 -11.15 -14.22 -0.35
CA ASN A 31 -10.56 -15.55 -0.47
C ASN A 31 -9.72 -15.72 -1.77
N SER A 32 -9.14 -14.62 -2.25
CA SER A 32 -8.43 -14.55 -3.53
C SER A 32 -7.66 -13.23 -3.65
N GLY A 33 -6.43 -13.27 -4.16
CA GLY A 33 -5.60 -12.09 -4.41
C GLY A 33 -4.14 -12.25 -4.01
N HIS A 34 -3.36 -11.15 -4.08
CA HIS A 34 -1.92 -11.16 -3.84
C HIS A 34 -1.54 -10.14 -2.75
N PRO A 35 -1.45 -10.55 -1.47
CA PRO A 35 -1.18 -9.64 -0.35
C PRO A 35 0.31 -9.32 -0.21
N GLY A 36 1.20 -10.22 -0.66
CA GLY A 36 2.65 -10.07 -0.50
C GLY A 36 3.23 -8.85 -1.22
N ALA A 37 2.77 -8.58 -2.44
CA ALA A 37 3.22 -7.43 -3.23
C ALA A 37 2.87 -6.08 -2.53
N PRO A 38 1.61 -5.81 -2.14
CA PRO A 38 1.27 -4.65 -1.32
C PRO A 38 2.05 -4.55 -0.01
N MET A 39 2.25 -5.67 0.69
CA MET A 39 2.95 -5.67 1.98
C MET A 39 4.43 -5.32 1.86
N GLY A 40 5.11 -5.79 0.81
CA GLY A 40 6.52 -5.51 0.56
C GLY A 40 6.79 -4.11 0.00
N MET A 41 5.79 -3.50 -0.64
CA MET A 41 5.90 -2.18 -1.27
C MET A 41 5.29 -1.04 -0.45
N ALA A 42 4.82 -1.29 0.78
CA ALA A 42 4.11 -0.27 1.56
C ALA A 42 4.95 1.00 1.80
N GLU A 43 6.24 0.87 2.13
CA GLU A 43 7.14 2.00 2.38
C GLU A 43 7.39 2.83 1.13
N ILE A 44 7.73 2.18 0.00
CA ILE A 44 7.97 2.92 -1.25
C ILE A 44 6.69 3.57 -1.76
N ALA A 45 5.54 2.94 -1.53
CA ALA A 45 4.23 3.49 -1.87
C ALA A 45 3.90 4.72 -1.03
N ASP A 46 4.13 4.69 0.29
CA ASP A 46 3.94 5.84 1.19
C ASP A 46 4.82 7.02 0.76
N VAL A 47 6.12 6.77 0.58
CA VAL A 47 7.08 7.78 0.13
C VAL A 47 6.66 8.38 -1.22
N LEU A 48 6.38 7.55 -2.22
CA LEU A 48 6.01 8.04 -3.54
C LEU A 48 4.68 8.81 -3.53
N TRP A 49 3.65 8.24 -2.92
CA TRP A 49 2.28 8.77 -2.97
C TRP A 49 2.14 10.05 -2.15
N ASN A 50 2.57 10.04 -0.89
CA ASN A 50 2.35 11.15 0.03
C ASN A 50 3.41 12.25 -0.06
N HIS A 51 4.64 11.92 -0.50
CA HIS A 51 5.76 12.87 -0.45
C HIS A 51 6.27 13.34 -1.82
N HIS A 52 5.93 12.66 -2.92
CA HIS A 52 6.46 13.00 -4.24
C HIS A 52 5.41 13.27 -5.32
N LEU A 53 4.32 12.49 -5.37
CA LEU A 53 3.30 12.68 -6.41
C LEU A 53 2.48 13.93 -6.14
N ARG A 54 2.22 14.71 -7.20
CA ARG A 54 1.18 15.73 -7.22
C ARG A 54 -0.10 15.10 -7.70
N HIS A 55 -1.05 14.92 -6.80
CA HIS A 55 -2.34 14.33 -7.12
C HIS A 55 -3.45 14.99 -6.29
N ASN A 56 -4.68 14.92 -6.79
CA ASN A 56 -5.84 15.50 -6.12
C ASN A 56 -6.95 14.45 -6.03
N PRO A 57 -7.18 13.85 -4.86
CA PRO A 57 -8.25 12.87 -4.64
C PRO A 57 -9.65 13.42 -4.98
N ALA A 58 -9.92 14.70 -4.68
CA ALA A 58 -11.19 15.35 -5.01
C ALA A 58 -11.34 15.71 -6.51
N ASN A 59 -10.25 15.69 -7.28
CA ASN A 59 -10.29 15.87 -8.73
C ASN A 59 -9.30 14.93 -9.45
N PRO A 60 -9.64 13.62 -9.58
CA PRO A 60 -8.78 12.64 -10.23
C PRO A 60 -8.50 12.92 -11.70
N LYS A 61 -9.30 13.78 -12.34
CA LYS A 61 -9.16 14.17 -13.75
C LYS A 61 -8.30 15.43 -13.95
N TRP A 62 -7.78 16.03 -12.88
CA TRP A 62 -6.89 17.20 -12.97
C TRP A 62 -5.77 16.97 -14.01
N PRO A 63 -5.66 17.81 -15.05
CA PRO A 63 -4.68 17.61 -16.13
C PRO A 63 -3.21 17.67 -15.67
N GLY A 64 -2.92 18.45 -14.64
CA GLY A 64 -1.56 18.65 -14.11
C GLY A 64 -1.10 17.63 -13.07
N ARG A 65 -1.91 16.59 -12.81
CA ARG A 65 -1.53 15.53 -11.87
C ARG A 65 -0.40 14.67 -12.43
N ASP A 66 0.45 14.17 -11.55
CA ASP A 66 1.38 13.10 -11.88
C ASP A 66 0.61 11.79 -12.08
N ARG A 67 1.11 10.92 -12.97
CA ARG A 67 0.45 9.67 -13.34
C ARG A 67 1.16 8.50 -12.70
N PHE A 68 0.40 7.69 -11.99
CA PHE A 68 0.88 6.44 -11.40
C PHE A 68 0.39 5.25 -12.23
N MET A 69 1.29 4.32 -12.57
CA MET A 69 0.98 3.07 -13.25
C MET A 69 1.64 1.92 -12.51
N MET A 70 0.84 0.96 -12.05
CA MET A 70 1.33 -0.23 -11.40
C MET A 70 1.45 -1.39 -12.40
N SER A 71 2.67 -1.66 -12.86
CA SER A 71 2.92 -2.69 -13.89
C SER A 71 2.70 -4.11 -13.35
N ASN A 72 3.06 -4.38 -12.09
CA ASN A 72 2.76 -5.64 -11.40
C ASN A 72 1.30 -5.66 -10.89
N GLY A 73 0.35 -5.58 -11.82
CA GLY A 73 -1.08 -5.40 -11.54
C GLY A 73 -1.75 -6.47 -10.68
N HIS A 74 -1.12 -7.63 -10.49
CA HIS A 74 -1.59 -8.65 -9.54
C HIS A 74 -1.62 -8.15 -8.09
N GLY A 75 -0.77 -7.17 -7.74
CA GLY A 75 -0.75 -6.47 -6.45
C GLY A 75 -1.73 -5.30 -6.35
N SER A 76 -2.87 -5.38 -7.04
CA SER A 76 -3.86 -4.30 -7.18
C SER A 76 -4.34 -3.72 -5.85
N MET A 77 -4.38 -4.52 -4.79
CA MET A 77 -4.74 -4.06 -3.45
C MET A 77 -3.85 -2.93 -2.92
N LEU A 78 -2.61 -2.80 -3.39
CA LEU A 78 -1.77 -1.65 -3.03
C LEU A 78 -2.38 -0.35 -3.57
N VAL A 79 -2.79 -0.35 -4.85
CA VAL A 79 -3.43 0.80 -5.49
C VAL A 79 -4.73 1.14 -4.76
N TYR A 80 -5.56 0.14 -4.47
CA TYR A 80 -6.82 0.35 -3.77
C TYR A 80 -6.63 0.90 -2.36
N ALA A 81 -5.63 0.42 -1.60
CA ALA A 81 -5.32 0.95 -0.28
C ALA A 81 -4.88 2.42 -0.35
N LEU A 82 -3.99 2.77 -1.28
CA LEU A 82 -3.53 4.15 -1.46
C LEU A 82 -4.69 5.10 -1.84
N LEU A 83 -5.53 4.69 -2.79
CA LEU A 83 -6.70 5.47 -3.20
C LEU A 83 -7.67 5.66 -2.03
N HIS A 84 -7.97 4.60 -1.28
CA HIS A 84 -8.86 4.65 -0.12
C HIS A 84 -8.33 5.58 0.98
N LEU A 85 -7.06 5.42 1.36
CA LEU A 85 -6.43 6.21 2.43
C LEU A 85 -6.27 7.68 2.06
N SER A 86 -6.15 8.01 0.77
CA SER A 86 -6.05 9.39 0.30
C SER A 86 -7.40 10.03 -0.06
N GLY A 87 -8.52 9.29 0.00
CA GLY A 87 -9.86 9.83 -0.19
C GLY A 87 -10.28 10.01 -1.65
N TYR A 88 -9.84 9.11 -2.53
CA TYR A 88 -10.32 9.00 -3.91
C TYR A 88 -11.73 8.42 -4.03
#